data_AF-A0AA39CMQ8-F1
#
_entry.id   AF-A0AA39CMQ8-F1
#
_cell.length_a   1.000
_cell.length_b   1.000
_cell.length_c   1.000
_cell.angle_alpha   90.00
_cell.angle_beta   90.00
_cell.angle_gamma   90.00
#
_symmetry.space_group_name_H-M   'P 1'
#
loop_
_entity.id
_entity.type
_entity.pdbx_description
1 polymer ?
#
loop_
_entity_poly.entity_id
_entity_poly.type
_entity_poly.pdbx_seq_one_letter_code
_entity_poly.pdbx_strand_id
1 'polypeptide(L)'
;MNWSKVEELALLGYWRNDMASFLNSTTSVLTGLRRLELEGGCSGAMLQLVQNLRNNSLTHVTWRGCHNPDLPSIVQESQGSFLQHLDVHIVETTHVESPAFSASELEPLRHMSNLTYLALNVARNGTWPFETLSGISRIPSLRTADVWVDIASTCRKQKENNYWSEQDSACVGEDQFLLPFINETSTLEVFKYLRANKVGHELTNVTFWGGDWSRAWDGPIYSPPWIEHRRTKVVCSVKDEIALGEATCTVIEGANYWKSIGRRYWEYVDDDDAVNEYIV
;
A
#
# COMPACT_ATOMS: atom_id res chain seq x y z
N MET A 1 12.12 -6.50 31.40
CA MET A 1 11.67 -7.31 30.24
C MET A 1 12.91 -7.82 29.51
N ASN A 2 12.95 -9.07 29.07
CA ASN A 2 14.09 -9.58 28.28
C ASN A 2 13.85 -9.33 26.78
N TRP A 3 14.44 -8.25 26.27
CA TRP A 3 14.29 -7.82 24.88
C TRP A 3 14.90 -8.78 23.86
N SER A 4 15.83 -9.65 24.26
CA SER A 4 16.47 -10.62 23.36
C SER A 4 15.52 -11.72 22.88
N LYS A 5 14.36 -11.88 23.54
CA LYS A 5 13.33 -12.86 23.20
C LYS A 5 12.18 -12.27 22.39
N VAL A 6 12.21 -10.96 22.12
CA VAL A 6 11.16 -10.30 21.33
C VAL A 6 11.38 -10.69 19.86
N GLU A 7 10.41 -11.40 19.30
CA GLU A 7 10.44 -11.85 17.90
C GLU A 7 9.66 -10.90 16.98
N GLU A 8 8.72 -10.15 17.53
CA GLU A 8 7.85 -9.25 16.80
C GLU A 8 7.77 -7.90 17.52
N LEU A 9 7.94 -6.82 16.77
CA LEU A 9 7.84 -5.47 17.28
C LEU A 9 7.02 -4.63 16.31
N ALA A 10 5.93 -4.05 16.81
CA ALA A 10 5.16 -3.04 16.11
C ALA A 10 5.36 -1.69 16.81
N LEU A 11 5.74 -0.70 16.03
CA LEU A 11 5.85 0.69 16.44
C LEU A 11 4.82 1.45 15.62
N LEU A 12 3.70 1.85 16.25
CA LEU A 12 2.61 2.58 15.61
C LEU A 12 2.44 4.01 16.14
N GLY A 13 2.21 4.98 15.25
CA GLY A 13 1.74 6.33 15.57
C GLY A 13 2.70 7.48 15.25
N TYR A 14 2.41 8.68 15.76
CA TYR A 14 3.24 9.86 15.56
C TYR A 14 4.38 9.93 16.59
N TRP A 15 5.61 9.76 16.11
CA TRP A 15 6.81 9.73 16.95
C TRP A 15 7.33 11.13 17.24
N ARG A 16 7.64 11.40 18.51
CA ARG A 16 8.39 12.58 18.93
C ARG A 16 9.90 12.25 18.97
N ASN A 17 10.71 13.29 19.13
CA ASN A 17 12.18 13.21 19.14
C ASN A 17 12.76 12.29 20.24
N ASP A 18 11.98 11.95 21.25
CA ASP A 18 12.33 11.06 22.37
C ASP A 18 12.52 9.60 21.94
N MET A 19 11.93 9.18 20.82
CA MET A 19 12.07 7.81 20.35
C MET A 19 13.47 7.48 19.81
N ALA A 20 14.24 8.47 19.36
CA ALA A 20 15.61 8.24 18.89
C ALA A 20 16.50 7.64 19.99
N SER A 21 16.30 8.03 21.25
CA SER A 21 17.01 7.47 22.40
C SER A 21 16.65 6.01 22.66
N PHE A 22 15.36 5.66 22.47
CA PHE A 22 14.94 4.26 22.49
C PHE A 22 15.65 3.49 21.36
N LEU A 23 15.45 3.88 20.10
CA LEU A 23 15.97 3.15 18.94
C LEU A 23 17.49 2.94 18.96
N ASN A 24 18.26 3.92 19.44
CA ASN A 24 19.71 3.79 19.56
C ASN A 24 20.16 2.80 20.65
N SER A 25 19.37 2.62 21.71
CA SER A 25 19.74 1.74 22.83
C SER A 25 19.17 0.33 22.71
N THR A 26 17.97 0.18 22.15
CA THR A 26 17.27 -1.12 22.11
C THR A 26 17.68 -2.02 20.95
N THR A 27 18.18 -1.48 19.83
CA THR A 27 18.56 -2.28 18.63
C THR A 27 19.55 -3.39 18.96
N SER A 28 20.56 -3.08 19.79
CA SER A 28 21.60 -4.04 20.20
C SER A 28 21.08 -5.23 21.01
N VAL A 29 19.93 -5.08 21.67
CA VAL A 29 19.34 -6.13 22.53
C VAL A 29 18.19 -6.87 21.85
N LEU A 30 17.70 -6.42 20.69
CA LEU A 30 16.63 -7.07 19.90
C LEU A 30 17.15 -8.22 19.03
N THR A 31 17.93 -9.12 19.63
CA THR A 31 18.63 -10.18 18.89
C THR A 31 17.73 -11.30 18.36
N GLY A 32 16.52 -11.42 18.91
CA GLY A 32 15.49 -12.38 18.48
C GLY A 32 14.51 -11.83 17.45
N LEU A 33 14.60 -10.54 17.09
CA LEU A 33 13.60 -9.87 16.27
C LEU A 33 13.58 -10.43 14.84
N ARG A 34 12.39 -10.80 14.37
CA ARG A 34 12.13 -11.36 13.04
C ARG A 34 11.08 -10.57 12.26
N ARG A 35 10.11 -9.97 12.97
CA ARG A 35 9.05 -9.17 12.35
C ARG A 35 9.08 -7.76 12.88
N LEU A 36 9.11 -6.79 11.97
CA LEU A 36 9.11 -5.38 12.31
C LEU A 36 7.98 -4.69 11.56
N GLU A 37 7.09 -4.05 12.30
CA GLU A 37 6.04 -3.19 11.76
C GLU A 37 6.28 -1.76 12.23
N LEU A 38 6.34 -0.84 11.28
CA LEU A 38 6.56 0.58 11.50
C LEU A 38 5.40 1.32 10.87
N GLU A 39 4.72 2.16 11.66
CA GLU A 39 3.69 3.05 11.17
C GLU A 39 3.94 4.47 11.70
N GLY A 40 3.92 5.45 10.79
CA GLY A 40 3.89 6.87 11.15
C GLY A 40 5.12 7.69 10.74
N GLY A 41 5.52 8.62 11.62
CA GLY A 41 6.25 9.85 11.27
C GLY A 41 7.58 9.71 10.50
N CYS A 42 7.87 10.72 9.66
CA CYS A 42 8.94 10.75 8.64
C CYS A 42 10.33 11.04 9.25
N SER A 43 10.68 10.34 10.33
CA SER A 43 11.99 10.51 10.96
C SER A 43 12.99 9.51 10.38
N GLY A 44 14.21 9.98 10.10
CA GLY A 44 15.33 9.10 9.75
C GLY A 44 15.66 8.06 10.84
N ALA A 45 15.08 8.19 12.03
CA ALA A 45 15.27 7.26 13.13
C ALA A 45 14.72 5.85 12.83
N MET A 46 13.63 5.73 12.07
CA MET A 46 13.11 4.42 11.63
C MET A 46 14.08 3.72 10.68
N LEU A 47 14.72 4.47 9.80
CA LEU A 47 15.73 3.91 8.91
C LEU A 47 16.95 3.44 9.71
N GLN A 48 17.39 4.26 10.66
CA GLN A 48 18.48 3.90 11.56
C GLN A 48 18.17 2.65 12.38
N LEU A 49 16.91 2.46 12.81
CA LEU A 49 16.48 1.22 13.47
C LEU A 49 16.77 0.01 12.57
N VAL A 50 16.30 0.00 11.32
CA VAL A 50 16.51 -1.13 10.39
C VAL A 50 18.00 -1.38 10.14
N GLN A 51 18.78 -0.31 9.96
CA GLN A 51 20.23 -0.39 9.73
C GLN A 51 21.02 -0.89 10.95
N ASN A 52 20.57 -0.57 12.17
CA ASN A 52 21.24 -0.93 13.41
C ASN A 52 20.82 -2.30 13.95
N LEU A 53 19.77 -2.91 13.40
CA LEU A 53 19.43 -4.29 13.70
C LEU A 53 20.51 -5.23 13.18
N ARG A 54 20.62 -6.40 13.82
CA ARG A 54 21.54 -7.43 13.37
C ARG A 54 21.25 -7.81 11.92
N ASN A 55 22.29 -7.86 11.08
CA ASN A 55 22.14 -8.22 9.68
C ASN A 55 21.48 -9.59 9.52
N ASN A 56 20.58 -9.70 8.56
CA ASN A 56 19.80 -10.89 8.26
C ASN A 56 19.15 -11.47 9.52
N SER A 57 18.41 -10.64 10.25
CA SER A 57 17.56 -11.07 11.37
C SER A 57 16.07 -11.04 10.99
N LEU A 58 15.68 -10.07 10.17
CA LEU A 58 14.30 -9.86 9.78
C LEU A 58 13.86 -10.82 8.68
N THR A 59 12.66 -11.38 8.85
CA THR A 59 11.93 -12.12 7.83
C THR A 59 10.74 -11.33 7.30
N HIS A 60 10.17 -10.43 8.11
CA HIS A 60 9.04 -9.59 7.74
C HIS A 60 9.31 -8.13 8.11
N VAL A 61 9.15 -7.24 7.15
CA VAL A 61 9.19 -5.79 7.35
C VAL A 61 7.92 -5.19 6.76
N THR A 62 7.20 -4.46 7.59
CA THR A 62 6.07 -3.62 7.18
C THR A 62 6.40 -2.20 7.59
N TRP A 63 6.35 -1.28 6.63
CA TRP A 63 6.58 0.13 6.83
C TRP A 63 5.43 0.90 6.17
N ARG A 64 4.51 1.37 7.01
CA ARG A 64 3.34 2.16 6.61
C ARG A 64 3.56 3.63 6.93
N GLY A 65 3.20 4.50 6.00
CA GLY A 65 3.31 5.94 6.20
C GLY A 65 4.48 6.52 5.44
N CYS A 66 5.43 7.13 6.15
CA CYS A 66 6.46 7.93 5.50
C CYS A 66 7.38 7.12 4.59
N HIS A 67 7.50 7.57 3.36
CA HIS A 67 8.26 6.91 2.32
C HIS A 67 9.75 7.25 2.38
N ASN A 68 10.55 6.20 2.23
CA ASN A 68 11.95 6.33 1.88
C ASN A 68 12.20 5.49 0.61
N PRO A 69 12.55 6.13 -0.52
CA PRO A 69 12.72 5.43 -1.79
C PRO A 69 13.87 4.42 -1.75
N ASP A 70 14.87 4.64 -0.88
CA ASP A 70 16.03 3.78 -0.74
C ASP A 70 15.77 2.58 0.20
N LEU A 71 14.60 2.51 0.85
CA LEU A 71 14.32 1.45 1.80
C LEU A 71 14.47 0.03 1.22
N PRO A 72 13.98 -0.29 0.00
CA PRO A 72 14.22 -1.58 -0.63
C PRO A 72 15.72 -1.94 -0.71
N SER A 73 16.55 -1.00 -1.14
CA SER A 73 18.00 -1.16 -1.23
C SER A 73 18.63 -1.38 0.15
N ILE A 74 18.26 -0.56 1.13
CA ILE A 74 18.81 -0.61 2.48
C ILE A 74 18.41 -1.91 3.19
N VAL A 75 17.17 -2.35 2.97
CA VAL A 75 16.67 -3.63 3.48
C VAL A 75 17.42 -4.79 2.82
N GLN A 76 17.75 -4.73 1.54
CA GLN A 76 18.57 -5.76 0.91
C GLN A 76 20.00 -5.79 1.48
N GLU A 77 20.64 -4.64 1.62
CA GLU A 77 22.02 -4.52 2.13
C GLU A 77 22.17 -5.10 3.55
N SER A 78 21.15 -4.94 4.38
CA SER A 78 21.18 -5.34 5.79
C SER A 78 20.43 -6.63 6.09
N GLN A 79 19.31 -6.91 5.43
CA GLN A 79 18.36 -7.99 5.77
C GLN A 79 18.02 -8.93 4.60
N GLY A 80 18.65 -8.75 3.43
CA GLY A 80 18.22 -9.39 2.19
C GLY A 80 18.21 -10.91 2.18
N SER A 81 18.98 -11.58 3.05
CA SER A 81 19.13 -13.04 2.99
C SER A 81 17.96 -13.82 3.58
N PHE A 82 17.23 -13.28 4.57
CA PHE A 82 16.10 -13.98 5.19
C PHE A 82 14.76 -13.30 5.01
N LEU A 83 14.73 -12.11 4.43
CA LEU A 83 13.50 -11.40 4.22
C LEU A 83 12.59 -12.15 3.24
N GLN A 84 11.38 -12.42 3.69
CA GLN A 84 10.33 -13.10 2.95
C GLN A 84 9.18 -12.16 2.60
N HIS A 85 8.96 -11.15 3.42
CA HIS A 85 7.86 -10.22 3.30
C HIS A 85 8.37 -8.79 3.43
N LEU A 86 8.18 -7.99 2.38
CA LEU A 86 8.46 -6.56 2.37
C LEU A 86 7.18 -5.81 2.02
N ASP A 87 6.68 -5.02 2.96
CA ASP A 87 5.54 -4.14 2.77
C ASP A 87 5.98 -2.70 3.02
N VAL A 88 5.99 -1.87 1.98
CA VAL A 88 6.39 -0.47 2.06
C VAL A 88 5.38 0.37 1.29
N HIS A 89 4.38 0.90 1.98
CA HIS A 89 3.39 1.75 1.34
C HIS A 89 2.92 2.90 2.24
N ILE A 90 2.31 3.88 1.61
CA ILE A 90 1.47 4.89 2.26
C ILE A 90 0.04 4.71 1.78
N VAL A 91 -0.90 5.03 2.67
CA VAL A 91 -2.30 5.22 2.31
C VAL A 91 -2.43 6.55 1.58
N GLU A 92 -3.28 6.60 0.57
CA GLU A 92 -3.48 7.82 -0.20
C GLU A 92 -3.97 8.97 0.69
N THR A 93 -3.38 10.15 0.49
CA THR A 93 -3.84 11.39 1.10
C THR A 93 -4.30 12.36 0.02
N THR A 94 -5.13 13.32 0.41
CA THR A 94 -5.71 14.28 -0.54
C THR A 94 -4.75 15.38 -0.99
N HIS A 95 -3.66 15.59 -0.25
CA HIS A 95 -2.80 16.77 -0.44
C HIS A 95 -1.52 16.48 -1.23
N VAL A 96 -1.04 15.24 -1.18
CA VAL A 96 0.27 14.87 -1.72
C VAL A 96 0.11 13.61 -2.55
N GLU A 97 0.84 13.53 -3.66
CA GLU A 97 0.96 12.29 -4.40
C GLU A 97 1.60 11.22 -3.52
N SER A 98 1.01 10.02 -3.52
CA SER A 98 1.67 8.91 -2.86
C SER A 98 3.02 8.71 -3.54
N PRO A 99 4.10 8.74 -2.76
CA PRO A 99 5.41 8.46 -3.28
C PRO A 99 5.42 7.03 -3.83
N ALA A 100 6.10 6.85 -4.96
CA ALA A 100 6.04 5.63 -5.73
C ALA A 100 7.44 5.16 -6.12
N PHE A 101 7.60 3.84 -6.19
CA PHE A 101 8.84 3.24 -6.63
C PHE A 101 8.92 3.19 -8.16
N SER A 102 10.10 3.52 -8.67
CA SER A 102 10.53 3.32 -10.04
C SER A 102 11.08 1.91 -10.25
N ALA A 103 11.15 1.47 -11.51
CA ALA A 103 11.75 0.17 -11.82
C ALA A 103 13.22 0.05 -11.39
N SER A 104 13.98 1.16 -11.40
CA SER A 104 15.37 1.20 -10.95
C SER A 104 15.50 1.02 -9.44
N GLU A 105 14.58 1.56 -8.65
CA GLU A 105 14.58 1.38 -7.18
C GLU A 105 14.20 -0.04 -6.77
N LEU A 106 13.55 -0.80 -7.66
CA LEU A 106 13.22 -2.22 -7.45
C LEU A 106 14.29 -3.19 -7.96
N GLU A 107 15.25 -2.71 -8.75
CA GLU A 107 16.37 -3.53 -9.24
C GLU A 107 17.06 -4.33 -8.13
N PRO A 108 17.39 -3.70 -6.98
CA PRO A 108 18.13 -4.38 -5.92
C PRO A 108 17.37 -5.62 -5.38
N LEU A 109 16.03 -5.55 -5.30
CA LEU A 109 15.18 -6.65 -4.82
C LEU A 109 15.27 -7.94 -5.66
N ARG A 110 15.75 -7.86 -6.91
CA ARG A 110 15.89 -9.02 -7.81
C ARG A 110 16.87 -10.07 -7.30
N HIS A 111 17.76 -9.69 -6.39
CA HIS A 111 18.75 -10.58 -5.78
C HIS A 111 18.25 -11.26 -4.50
N MET A 112 17.04 -10.95 -4.03
CA MET A 112 16.48 -11.51 -2.80
C MET A 112 15.84 -12.86 -3.06
N SER A 113 16.56 -13.94 -2.76
CA SER A 113 16.11 -15.31 -3.05
C SER A 113 14.90 -15.77 -2.25
N ASN A 114 14.60 -15.13 -1.11
CA ASN A 114 13.54 -15.54 -0.19
C ASN A 114 12.30 -14.64 -0.21
N LEU A 115 12.33 -13.50 -0.94
CA LEU A 115 11.24 -12.53 -0.96
C LEU A 115 10.01 -13.07 -1.70
N THR A 116 9.02 -13.59 -0.97
CA THR A 116 7.80 -14.20 -1.54
C THR A 116 6.64 -13.22 -1.64
N TYR A 117 6.64 -12.16 -0.83
CA TYR A 117 5.62 -11.12 -0.80
C TYR A 117 6.22 -9.72 -0.88
N LEU A 118 5.63 -8.87 -1.72
CA LEU A 118 5.99 -7.46 -1.88
C LEU A 118 4.74 -6.58 -1.91
N ALA A 119 4.67 -5.56 -1.06
CA ALA A 119 3.65 -4.52 -1.14
C ALA A 119 4.29 -3.15 -1.31
N LEU A 120 3.83 -2.38 -2.30
CA LEU A 120 4.39 -1.07 -2.58
C LEU A 120 3.42 -0.12 -3.30
N ASN A 121 3.68 1.19 -3.18
CA ASN A 121 3.00 2.19 -3.99
C ASN A 121 3.58 2.26 -5.41
N VAL A 122 2.68 2.42 -6.39
CA VAL A 122 3.05 2.73 -7.77
C VAL A 122 2.28 3.94 -8.27
N ALA A 123 3.00 4.87 -8.91
CA ALA A 123 2.43 6.09 -9.48
C ALA A 123 1.71 5.77 -10.79
N ARG A 124 0.55 6.38 -11.00
CA ARG A 124 -0.20 6.28 -12.26
C ARG A 124 -0.26 7.65 -12.91
N ASN A 125 0.32 7.76 -14.10
CA ASN A 125 0.35 9.03 -14.85
C ASN A 125 -0.67 8.98 -15.99
N GLY A 126 -1.94 8.70 -15.66
CA GLY A 126 -3.04 8.51 -16.62
C GLY A 126 -3.04 7.16 -17.35
N THR A 127 -2.12 6.27 -17.00
CA THR A 127 -2.05 4.89 -17.49
C THR A 127 -1.44 3.98 -16.42
N TRP A 128 -1.49 2.66 -16.63
CA TRP A 128 -0.80 1.71 -15.77
C TRP A 128 0.74 1.84 -15.93
N PRO A 129 1.50 1.84 -14.83
CA PRO A 129 2.95 2.02 -14.81
C PRO A 129 3.68 0.73 -15.17
N PHE A 130 3.56 0.32 -16.43
CA PHE A 130 4.06 -0.97 -16.91
C PHE A 130 5.57 -1.15 -16.71
N GLU A 131 6.36 -0.08 -16.70
CA GLU A 131 7.78 -0.15 -16.40
C GLU A 131 8.05 -0.61 -14.95
N THR A 132 7.45 0.05 -13.94
CA THR A 132 7.57 -0.39 -12.54
C THR A 132 6.99 -1.78 -12.35
N LEU A 133 5.82 -2.06 -12.96
CA LEU A 133 5.20 -3.39 -12.90
C LEU A 133 6.11 -4.48 -13.48
N SER A 134 6.83 -4.20 -14.57
CA SER A 134 7.86 -5.09 -15.10
C SER A 134 9.01 -5.31 -14.11
N GLY A 135 9.40 -4.26 -13.37
CA GLY A 135 10.36 -4.34 -12.26
C GLY A 135 9.92 -5.36 -11.20
N ILE A 136 8.66 -5.30 -10.76
CA ILE A 136 8.06 -6.26 -9.81
C ILE A 136 8.11 -7.69 -10.37
N SER A 137 7.69 -7.88 -11.62
CA SER A 137 7.71 -9.19 -12.29
C SER A 137 9.11 -9.79 -12.43
N ARG A 138 10.17 -8.99 -12.37
CA ARG A 138 11.56 -9.47 -12.49
C ARG A 138 12.14 -10.00 -11.19
N ILE A 139 11.42 -9.91 -10.06
CA ILE A 139 11.83 -10.47 -8.77
C ILE A 139 11.58 -11.99 -8.78
N PRO A 140 12.63 -12.85 -8.80
CA PRO A 140 12.47 -14.27 -9.09
C PRO A 140 11.64 -15.05 -8.07
N SER A 141 11.83 -14.73 -6.80
CA SER A 141 11.23 -15.41 -5.64
C SER A 141 9.78 -15.01 -5.38
N LEU A 142 9.35 -13.86 -5.93
CA LEU A 142 8.06 -13.25 -5.65
C LEU A 142 6.91 -14.12 -6.14
N ARG A 143 5.91 -14.34 -5.28
CA ARG A 143 4.70 -15.11 -5.57
C ARG A 143 3.43 -14.30 -5.37
N THR A 144 3.46 -13.34 -4.45
CA THR A 144 2.32 -12.48 -4.15
C THR A 144 2.76 -11.03 -4.13
N ALA A 145 1.92 -10.13 -4.66
CA ALA A 145 2.21 -8.71 -4.61
C ALA A 145 0.96 -7.89 -4.28
N ASP A 146 1.14 -6.82 -3.51
CA ASP A 146 0.10 -5.81 -3.28
C ASP A 146 0.54 -4.49 -3.91
N VAL A 147 -0.23 -4.05 -4.89
CA VAL A 147 0.01 -2.84 -5.69
C VAL A 147 -0.92 -1.75 -5.19
N TRP A 148 -0.34 -0.77 -4.47
CA TRP A 148 -1.06 0.38 -3.95
C TRP A 148 -0.99 1.53 -4.96
N VAL A 149 -2.13 2.09 -5.33
CA VAL A 149 -2.19 3.19 -6.30
C VAL A 149 -3.19 4.25 -5.87
N ASP A 150 -2.87 5.51 -6.16
CA ASP A 150 -3.77 6.62 -5.89
C ASP A 150 -5.00 6.57 -6.79
N ILE A 151 -6.18 6.88 -6.26
CA ILE A 151 -7.44 7.03 -6.99
C ILE A 151 -7.82 8.48 -7.22
N ALA A 152 -7.28 9.44 -6.49
CA ALA A 152 -7.53 10.86 -6.70
C ALA A 152 -6.74 11.37 -7.91
N SER A 153 -7.41 12.07 -8.82
CA SER A 153 -6.73 12.74 -9.93
C SER A 153 -5.92 13.95 -9.46
N THR A 154 -4.98 14.41 -10.30
CA THR A 154 -4.21 15.63 -10.04
C THR A 154 -5.13 16.85 -9.86
N CYS A 155 -6.22 16.96 -10.63
CA CYS A 155 -7.17 18.07 -10.45
C CYS A 155 -7.86 18.04 -9.09
N ARG A 156 -8.16 16.84 -8.57
CA ARG A 156 -8.79 16.68 -7.26
C ARG A 156 -7.82 17.09 -6.16
N LYS A 157 -6.57 16.64 -6.21
CA LYS A 157 -5.54 17.01 -5.22
C LYS A 157 -5.27 18.51 -5.20
N GLN A 158 -5.32 19.17 -6.36
CA GLN A 158 -5.16 20.63 -6.45
C GLN A 158 -6.30 21.42 -5.79
N LYS A 159 -7.54 20.88 -5.78
CA LYS A 159 -8.69 21.57 -5.16
C LYS A 159 -8.60 21.67 -3.65
N GLU A 160 -8.10 20.64 -2.97
CA GLU A 160 -8.10 20.62 -1.50
C GLU A 160 -7.11 21.60 -0.87
N ASN A 161 -6.12 22.07 -1.65
CA ASN A 161 -5.23 23.14 -1.22
C ASN A 161 -5.90 24.53 -1.25
N ASN A 162 -7.04 24.67 -1.95
CA ASN A 162 -7.77 25.93 -2.10
C ASN A 162 -9.12 25.85 -1.38
N TYR A 163 -9.10 25.82 -0.05
CA TYR A 163 -10.30 25.91 0.80
C TYR A 163 -11.21 27.14 0.51
N TRP A 164 -10.74 28.11 -0.27
CA TRP A 164 -11.40 29.38 -0.54
C TRP A 164 -11.76 29.65 -2.01
N SER A 165 -11.50 28.73 -2.96
CA SER A 165 -11.86 28.96 -4.38
C SER A 165 -13.21 28.31 -4.72
N GLU A 166 -14.30 29.01 -4.45
CA GLU A 166 -15.69 28.55 -4.68
C GLU A 166 -16.10 28.41 -6.17
N GLN A 167 -15.20 28.55 -7.15
CA GLN A 167 -15.61 28.74 -8.55
C GLN A 167 -14.95 27.88 -9.62
N ASP A 168 -14.14 26.87 -9.27
CA ASP A 168 -13.58 25.99 -10.30
C ASP A 168 -14.46 24.75 -10.57
N SER A 169 -15.30 24.84 -11.59
CA SER A 169 -16.08 23.70 -12.13
C SER A 169 -15.19 22.63 -12.79
N ALA A 170 -13.89 22.87 -12.95
CA ALA A 170 -12.96 22.07 -13.76
C ALA A 170 -12.56 20.69 -13.20
N CYS A 171 -13.23 20.18 -12.16
CA CYS A 171 -12.93 18.85 -11.60
C CYS A 171 -14.16 18.31 -10.84
N VAL A 172 -15.11 17.76 -11.59
CA VAL A 172 -16.40 17.23 -11.12
C VAL A 172 -16.66 15.84 -11.66
N GLY A 173 -17.48 15.05 -10.96
CA GLY A 173 -17.81 13.69 -11.41
C GLY A 173 -16.59 12.79 -11.51
N GLU A 174 -16.48 12.07 -12.62
CA GLU A 174 -15.41 11.08 -12.86
C GLU A 174 -14.02 11.71 -13.03
N ASP A 175 -13.92 12.98 -13.42
CA ASP A 175 -12.64 13.68 -13.61
C ASP A 175 -11.84 13.82 -12.31
N GLN A 176 -12.51 13.66 -11.17
CA GLN A 176 -11.91 13.68 -9.84
C GLN A 176 -11.07 12.43 -9.54
N PHE A 177 -11.20 11.40 -10.38
CA PHE A 177 -10.58 10.12 -10.20
C PHE A 177 -9.52 9.85 -11.26
N LEU A 178 -8.46 9.16 -10.85
CA LEU A 178 -7.33 8.84 -11.71
C LEU A 178 -7.63 7.60 -12.56
N LEU A 179 -7.51 7.78 -13.88
CA LEU A 179 -7.70 6.74 -14.88
C LEU A 179 -6.41 5.94 -15.14
N PRO A 180 -6.52 4.66 -15.58
CA PRO A 180 -7.76 3.87 -15.70
C PRO A 180 -8.36 3.50 -14.34
N PHE A 181 -9.66 3.28 -14.21
CA PHE A 181 -10.24 2.85 -12.92
C PHE A 181 -9.74 1.48 -12.48
N ILE A 182 -9.66 1.26 -11.18
CA ILE A 182 -9.32 -0.05 -10.60
C ILE A 182 -10.60 -0.89 -10.55
N ASN A 183 -10.75 -1.78 -11.53
CA ASN A 183 -11.89 -2.68 -11.67
C ASN A 183 -11.41 -4.03 -12.21
N GLU A 184 -12.30 -5.03 -12.25
CA GLU A 184 -11.95 -6.40 -12.64
C GLU A 184 -11.24 -6.47 -13.99
N THR A 185 -11.76 -5.76 -15.00
CA THR A 185 -11.22 -5.78 -16.37
C THR A 185 -9.82 -5.17 -16.43
N SER A 186 -9.66 -3.94 -15.92
CA SER A 186 -8.39 -3.22 -16.00
C SER A 186 -7.29 -3.91 -15.17
N THR A 187 -7.63 -4.44 -13.99
CA THR A 187 -6.67 -5.16 -13.15
C THR A 187 -6.34 -6.54 -13.73
N LEU A 188 -7.28 -7.19 -14.42
CA LEU A 188 -7.02 -8.46 -15.08
C LEU A 188 -6.00 -8.33 -16.21
N GLU A 189 -6.08 -7.26 -16.99
CA GLU A 189 -5.09 -6.95 -18.02
C GLU A 189 -3.69 -6.75 -17.42
N VAL A 190 -3.60 -5.99 -16.32
CA VAL A 190 -2.34 -5.78 -15.60
C VAL A 190 -1.82 -7.07 -14.99
N PHE A 191 -2.68 -7.88 -14.38
CA PHE A 191 -2.28 -9.16 -13.79
C PHE A 191 -1.76 -10.14 -14.85
N LYS A 192 -2.43 -10.21 -16.01
CA LYS A 192 -1.95 -10.97 -17.17
C LYS A 192 -0.59 -10.46 -17.64
N TYR A 193 -0.39 -9.15 -17.72
CA TYR A 193 0.90 -8.55 -18.05
C TYR A 193 1.99 -8.95 -17.04
N LEU A 194 1.72 -8.84 -15.74
CA LEU A 194 2.66 -9.20 -14.68
C LEU A 194 3.09 -10.66 -14.78
N ARG A 195 2.13 -11.58 -15.00
CA ARG A 195 2.42 -13.02 -15.19
C ARG A 195 3.22 -13.28 -16.46
N ALA A 196 2.85 -12.67 -17.58
CA ALA A 196 3.55 -12.85 -18.85
C ALA A 196 5.01 -12.39 -18.81
N ASN A 197 5.32 -11.40 -17.97
CA ASN A 197 6.69 -10.89 -17.78
C ASN A 197 7.39 -11.47 -16.54
N LYS A 198 6.76 -12.42 -15.84
CA LYS A 198 7.30 -12.98 -14.60
C LYS A 198 8.58 -13.76 -14.87
N VAL A 199 9.61 -13.47 -14.09
CA VAL A 199 10.84 -14.26 -14.03
C VAL A 199 10.80 -15.11 -12.75
N GLY A 200 11.27 -16.36 -12.81
CA GLY A 200 11.35 -17.25 -11.65
C GLY A 200 10.02 -17.92 -11.31
N HIS A 201 9.64 -17.93 -10.03
CA HIS A 201 8.38 -18.53 -9.58
C HIS A 201 7.17 -17.82 -10.17
N GLU A 202 6.09 -18.58 -10.40
CA GLU A 202 4.84 -18.00 -10.86
C GLU A 202 4.23 -17.05 -9.83
N LEU A 203 3.68 -15.94 -10.34
CA LEU A 203 2.91 -14.99 -9.55
C LEU A 203 1.48 -15.53 -9.40
N THR A 204 1.10 -15.90 -8.18
CA THR A 204 -0.16 -16.59 -7.87
C THR A 204 -1.28 -15.62 -7.53
N ASN A 205 -0.96 -14.52 -6.86
CA ASN A 205 -1.92 -13.54 -6.38
C ASN A 205 -1.37 -12.11 -6.50
N VAL A 206 -2.19 -11.19 -7.00
CA VAL A 206 -1.92 -9.75 -6.92
C VAL A 206 -3.16 -9.03 -6.39
N THR A 207 -2.97 -8.25 -5.34
CA THR A 207 -4.01 -7.36 -4.83
C THR A 207 -3.75 -5.94 -5.31
N PHE A 208 -4.75 -5.31 -5.90
CA PHE A 208 -4.73 -3.89 -6.23
C PHE A 208 -5.52 -3.14 -5.17
N TRP A 209 -4.83 -2.23 -4.49
CA TRP A 209 -5.40 -1.37 -3.47
C TRP A 209 -5.42 0.07 -4.01
N GLY A 210 -6.53 0.77 -3.82
CA GLY A 210 -6.57 2.20 -4.08
C GLY A 210 -7.46 2.96 -3.10
N GLY A 211 -7.15 4.24 -2.91
CA GLY A 211 -7.86 5.14 -2.01
C GLY A 211 -7.42 5.05 -0.56
N ASP A 212 -8.29 5.56 0.31
CA ASP A 212 -8.02 5.68 1.74
C ASP A 212 -8.50 4.43 2.51
N TRP A 213 -7.51 3.73 3.07
CA TRP A 213 -7.69 2.56 3.92
C TRP A 213 -7.43 2.85 5.39
N SER A 214 -7.21 4.11 5.75
CA SER A 214 -7.08 4.53 7.13
C SER A 214 -8.40 4.37 7.88
N ARG A 215 -8.30 4.34 9.21
CA ARG A 215 -9.48 4.38 10.07
C ARG A 215 -10.08 5.79 10.00
N ALA A 216 -11.35 5.87 9.64
CA ALA A 216 -12.14 7.10 9.74
C ALA A 216 -12.05 7.70 11.15
N TRP A 217 -11.86 9.01 11.22
CA TRP A 217 -11.79 9.72 12.49
C TRP A 217 -13.20 9.88 13.09
N ASP A 218 -13.35 9.47 14.34
CA ASP A 218 -14.62 9.47 15.09
C ASP A 218 -14.68 10.57 16.16
N GLY A 219 -13.73 11.49 16.17
CA GLY A 219 -13.66 12.58 17.15
C GLY A 219 -14.60 13.76 16.85
N PRO A 220 -14.85 14.62 17.85
CA PRO A 220 -15.77 15.76 17.71
C PRO A 220 -15.23 16.81 16.72
N ILE A 221 -16.14 17.46 15.99
CA ILE A 221 -15.84 18.52 15.00
C ILE A 221 -14.97 17.99 13.85
N TYR A 222 -15.46 16.93 13.21
CA TYR A 222 -14.78 16.32 12.07
C TYR A 222 -15.38 16.78 10.74
N SER A 223 -14.52 17.19 9.82
CA SER A 223 -14.85 17.38 8.41
C SER A 223 -14.04 16.36 7.62
N PRO A 224 -14.68 15.31 7.07
CA PRO A 224 -13.96 14.26 6.37
C PRO A 224 -13.25 14.83 5.13
N PRO A 225 -11.99 14.43 4.85
CA PRO A 225 -11.35 14.73 3.58
C PRO A 225 -12.12 14.04 2.45
N TRP A 226 -11.96 14.54 1.22
CA TRP A 226 -12.69 13.97 0.08
C TRP A 226 -12.39 12.48 -0.13
N ILE A 227 -11.17 12.03 0.15
CA ILE A 227 -10.76 10.64 -0.07
C ILE A 227 -11.39 9.65 0.91
N GLU A 228 -11.89 10.12 2.05
CA GLU A 228 -12.39 9.21 3.09
C GLU A 228 -13.55 8.36 2.56
N HIS A 229 -13.52 7.08 2.93
CA HIS A 229 -14.44 6.03 2.46
C HIS A 229 -14.42 5.77 0.95
N ARG A 230 -13.57 6.45 0.18
CA ARG A 230 -13.34 6.15 -1.23
C ARG A 230 -12.14 5.25 -1.30
N ARG A 231 -12.43 3.96 -1.47
CA ARG A 231 -11.42 2.92 -1.57
C ARG A 231 -11.90 1.81 -2.47
N THR A 232 -10.95 1.07 -3.00
CA THR A 232 -11.19 -0.09 -3.85
C THR A 232 -10.13 -1.15 -3.62
N LYS A 233 -10.58 -2.40 -3.64
CA LYS A 233 -9.73 -3.57 -3.50
C LYS A 233 -10.13 -4.58 -4.54
N VAL A 234 -9.19 -4.93 -5.40
CA VAL A 234 -9.38 -5.97 -6.41
C VAL A 234 -8.33 -7.04 -6.22
N VAL A 235 -8.77 -8.29 -6.07
CA VAL A 235 -7.88 -9.45 -5.89
C VAL A 235 -7.87 -10.25 -7.17
N CYS A 236 -6.69 -10.42 -7.74
CA CYS A 236 -6.44 -11.21 -8.94
C CYS A 236 -5.67 -12.48 -8.58
N SER A 237 -6.25 -13.64 -8.89
CA SER A 237 -5.67 -14.94 -8.57
C SER A 237 -5.86 -15.94 -9.70
N VAL A 238 -5.00 -16.96 -9.72
CA VAL A 238 -5.11 -18.11 -10.63
C VAL A 238 -5.96 -19.18 -9.95
N LYS A 239 -7.04 -19.63 -10.62
CA LYS A 239 -7.75 -20.84 -10.19
C LYS A 239 -6.98 -22.05 -10.71
N ASP A 240 -6.67 -22.99 -9.80
CA ASP A 240 -5.88 -24.21 -9.98
C ASP A 240 -4.35 -24.03 -10.06
N GLU A 241 -3.62 -24.82 -9.26
CA GLU A 241 -2.13 -24.84 -9.17
C GLU A 241 -1.44 -25.41 -10.43
N ILE A 242 -2.21 -25.82 -11.44
CA ILE A 242 -1.67 -26.29 -12.71
C ILE A 242 -1.39 -25.04 -13.56
N ALA A 243 -0.14 -24.88 -14.01
CA ALA A 243 0.48 -23.72 -14.67
C ALA A 243 -0.27 -23.03 -15.86
N LEU A 244 -1.46 -23.50 -16.21
CA LEU A 244 -2.38 -22.96 -17.22
C LEU A 244 -3.71 -22.47 -16.64
N GLY A 245 -3.82 -22.35 -15.32
CA GLY A 245 -5.03 -21.88 -14.64
C GLY A 245 -5.50 -20.51 -15.15
N GLU A 246 -6.82 -20.38 -15.29
CA GLU A 246 -7.45 -19.14 -15.75
C GLU A 246 -7.24 -18.05 -14.69
N ALA A 247 -6.62 -16.94 -15.12
CA ALA A 247 -6.47 -15.77 -14.29
C ALA A 247 -7.84 -15.09 -14.10
N THR A 248 -8.25 -14.90 -12.87
CA THR A 248 -9.51 -14.24 -12.51
C THR A 248 -9.25 -13.08 -11.56
N CYS A 249 -10.01 -11.99 -11.71
CA CYS A 249 -9.98 -10.86 -10.78
C CYS A 249 -11.37 -10.63 -10.23
N THR A 250 -11.46 -10.34 -8.94
CA THR A 250 -12.71 -10.09 -8.24
C THR A 250 -12.60 -8.80 -7.46
N VAL A 251 -13.59 -7.92 -7.60
CA VAL A 251 -13.65 -6.75 -6.73
C VAL A 251 -14.17 -7.17 -5.36
N ILE A 252 -13.35 -6.97 -4.34
CA ILE A 252 -13.71 -7.23 -2.95
C ILE A 252 -14.45 -6.02 -2.36
N GLU A 253 -14.00 -4.82 -2.69
CA GLU A 253 -14.57 -3.58 -2.19
C GLU A 253 -14.44 -2.47 -3.23
N GLY A 254 -15.41 -1.54 -3.29
CA GLY A 254 -15.28 -0.32 -4.10
C GLY A 254 -15.51 -0.48 -5.60
N ALA A 255 -16.31 -1.46 -6.06
CA ALA A 255 -16.53 -1.74 -7.50
C ALA A 255 -16.98 -0.55 -8.36
N ASN A 256 -17.46 0.53 -7.73
CA ASN A 256 -17.85 1.75 -8.40
C ASN A 256 -17.43 2.98 -7.58
N TYR A 257 -16.22 2.97 -7.00
CA TYR A 257 -15.74 4.08 -6.16
C TYR A 257 -15.75 5.44 -6.87
N TRP A 258 -15.74 5.46 -8.20
CA TRP A 258 -15.80 6.66 -9.05
C TRP A 258 -17.23 7.15 -9.35
N LYS A 259 -18.25 6.32 -9.14
CA LYS A 259 -19.64 6.76 -9.30
C LYS A 259 -20.01 7.54 -8.05
N SER A 260 -20.38 8.81 -8.26
CA SER A 260 -20.91 9.68 -7.21
C SER A 260 -21.96 8.89 -6.41
N ILE A 261 -21.62 8.53 -5.18
CA ILE A 261 -22.62 8.11 -4.21
C ILE A 261 -23.37 9.41 -3.95
N GLY A 262 -24.52 9.60 -4.59
CA GLY A 262 -25.37 10.78 -4.44
C GLY A 262 -25.91 10.98 -3.00
N ARG A 263 -25.35 10.26 -2.02
CA ARG A 263 -25.66 10.39 -0.61
C ARG A 263 -24.93 11.59 -0.07
N ARG A 264 -25.71 12.61 0.29
CA ARG A 264 -25.20 13.74 1.03
C ARG A 264 -24.75 13.21 2.39
N TYR A 265 -23.63 13.71 2.90
CA TYR A 265 -22.99 13.25 4.14
C TYR A 265 -23.93 13.24 5.37
N TRP A 266 -25.03 14.00 5.34
CA TRP A 266 -26.05 14.03 6.39
C TRP A 266 -27.10 12.90 6.34
N GLU A 267 -27.10 12.01 5.35
CA GLU A 267 -28.02 10.86 5.32
C GLU A 267 -27.57 9.66 6.19
N TYR A 268 -26.38 9.73 6.82
CA TYR A 268 -25.86 8.66 7.68
C TYR A 268 -26.32 8.74 9.15
N VAL A 269 -27.23 9.66 9.51
CA VAL A 269 -27.63 9.86 10.91
C VAL A 269 -28.91 9.09 11.30
N ASP A 270 -29.66 8.48 10.35
CA ASP A 270 -30.97 7.90 10.66
C ASP A 270 -31.17 6.40 10.26
N ASP A 271 -30.16 5.68 9.78
CA ASP A 271 -30.33 4.27 9.35
C ASP A 271 -29.93 3.24 10.45
N ASP A 272 -30.47 3.39 11.66
CA ASP A 272 -30.46 2.32 12.68
C ASP A 272 -31.63 1.31 12.51
N ASP A 273 -32.49 1.46 11.49
CA ASP A 273 -33.71 0.65 11.30
C ASP A 273 -33.79 -0.14 9.97
N ALA A 274 -32.67 -0.44 9.30
CA ALA A 274 -32.68 -1.37 8.17
C ALA A 274 -32.57 -2.84 8.65
N VAL A 275 -33.67 -3.33 9.22
CA VAL A 275 -33.89 -4.75 9.53
C VAL A 275 -33.88 -5.58 8.24
N ASN A 276 -33.11 -6.67 8.26
CA ASN A 276 -33.11 -7.75 7.28
C ASN A 276 -34.52 -8.15 6.83
N GLU A 277 -34.84 -7.98 5.55
CA GLU A 277 -35.88 -8.77 4.90
C GLU A 277 -35.25 -9.88 4.06
N TYR A 278 -35.43 -11.10 4.57
CA TYR A 278 -35.09 -12.34 3.89
C TYR A 278 -36.03 -12.60 2.72
N ILE A 279 -35.39 -13.01 1.62
CA ILE A 279 -35.80 -14.00 0.62
C ILE A 279 -37.07 -14.80 0.97
N VAL A 280 -38.04 -14.77 0.05
CA VAL A 280 -38.93 -15.92 -0.27
C VAL A 280 -38.88 -16.16 -1.76
#